data_AF-A0A9N9EJR3-F1
#
_entry.id   AF-A0A9N9EJR3-F1
#
_cell.length_a   1.000
_cell.length_b   1.000
_cell.length_c   1.000
_cell.angle_alpha   90.00
_cell.angle_beta   90.00
_cell.angle_gamma   90.00
#
_symmetry.space_group_name_H-M   'P 1'
#
loop_
_entity.id
_entity.type
_entity.pdbx_description
1 polymer ?
#
loop_
_entity_poly.entity_id
_entity_poly.type
_entity_poly.pdbx_seq_one_letter_code
_entity_poly.pdbx_strand_id
1 'polypeptide(L)'
;SPLLSRFGSCVECLEPCSGFQWCSTCEVAALKRKFSEWTSGNMNVDYMIQQTQLLSNDGVGYLEFIPFEDFEHVKYIERGAFNCFGVTRDPTGCYMFVTKFYEYGNLQEFLTKTMGCLCWRDIIDMLWGMVSGGLERIHDNGFYHGNLHCGNLLIEEHPESIHLKISDIGLHGPADGTGSGFYGVLPYVAPEVLKGKGYTQESDIYSFGIIMWTLSSFVPPFCQYPHDLDLAKRICDGIH
;
A
#
# COMPACT_ATOMS: atom_id res chain seq x y z
N SER A 1 7.75 -18.01 -51.10
CA SER A 1 6.43 -17.53 -50.61
C SER A 1 6.70 -16.79 -49.32
N PRO A 2 6.37 -15.49 -49.17
CA PRO A 2 6.56 -14.84 -47.90
C PRO A 2 5.63 -15.54 -46.90
N LEU A 3 6.19 -15.97 -45.77
CA LEU A 3 5.46 -16.59 -44.68
C LEU A 3 4.41 -15.57 -44.20
N LEU A 4 3.17 -15.69 -44.68
CA LEU A 4 2.03 -15.02 -44.07
C LEU A 4 2.03 -15.42 -42.60
N SER A 5 2.07 -14.44 -41.69
CA SER A 5 1.92 -14.77 -40.27
C SER A 5 0.59 -15.51 -40.09
N ARG A 6 0.54 -16.37 -39.07
CA ARG A 6 -0.65 -17.13 -38.68
C ARG A 6 -1.90 -16.25 -38.51
N PHE A 7 -1.72 -14.94 -38.34
CA PHE A 7 -2.78 -13.98 -38.03
C PHE A 7 -3.09 -12.99 -39.15
N GLY A 8 -2.44 -13.10 -40.32
CA GLY A 8 -2.64 -12.21 -41.47
C GLY A 8 -1.89 -10.88 -41.35
N SER A 9 -2.18 -9.92 -42.23
CA SER A 9 -1.56 -8.59 -42.26
C SER A 9 -2.41 -7.55 -41.55
N CYS A 10 -1.75 -6.57 -40.91
CA CYS A 10 -2.40 -5.44 -40.27
C CYS A 10 -3.07 -4.53 -41.30
N VAL A 11 -4.29 -4.07 -41.02
CA VAL A 11 -5.04 -3.16 -41.91
C VAL A 11 -4.46 -1.74 -41.96
N GLU A 12 -3.67 -1.34 -40.96
CA GLU A 12 -3.10 0.01 -40.87
C GLU A 12 -1.69 0.09 -41.45
N CYS A 13 -0.79 -0.80 -41.05
CA CYS A 13 0.63 -0.74 -41.44
C CYS A 13 1.05 -1.81 -42.45
N LEU A 14 0.15 -2.73 -42.83
CA LEU A 14 0.38 -3.85 -43.77
C LEU A 14 1.41 -4.90 -43.33
N GLU A 15 2.09 -4.70 -42.21
CA GLU A 15 3.00 -5.68 -41.61
C GLU A 15 2.25 -6.91 -41.05
N PRO A 16 2.91 -8.06 -40.89
CA PRO A 16 2.27 -9.24 -40.32
C PRO A 16 1.79 -8.99 -38.89
N CYS A 17 0.55 -9.39 -38.58
CA CYS A 17 -0.02 -9.28 -37.24
C CYS A 17 0.66 -10.25 -36.27
N SER A 18 0.84 -9.79 -35.04
CA SER A 18 1.44 -10.52 -33.92
C SER A 18 0.40 -11.34 -33.14
N GLY A 19 -0.89 -10.98 -33.25
CA GLY A 19 -2.02 -11.70 -32.68
C GLY A 19 -3.28 -11.58 -33.54
N PHE A 20 -4.35 -12.30 -33.18
CA PHE A 20 -5.62 -12.22 -33.90
C PHE A 20 -6.18 -10.79 -33.82
N GLN A 21 -6.29 -10.13 -34.97
CA GLN A 21 -6.71 -8.71 -35.07
C GLN A 21 -5.84 -7.74 -34.27
N TRP A 22 -4.60 -8.12 -33.94
CA TRP A 22 -3.70 -7.30 -33.13
C TRP A 22 -2.33 -7.16 -33.78
N CYS A 23 -1.86 -5.91 -33.88
CA CYS A 23 -0.58 -5.56 -34.46
C CYS A 23 0.28 -4.84 -33.42
N SER A 24 1.34 -5.50 -32.93
CA SER A 24 2.27 -4.92 -31.96
C SER A 24 2.86 -3.61 -32.45
N THR A 25 3.21 -3.51 -33.74
CA THR A 25 3.80 -2.30 -34.32
C THR A 25 2.86 -1.10 -34.22
N CYS A 26 1.59 -1.26 -34.59
CA CYS A 26 0.61 -0.18 -34.51
C CYS A 26 0.26 0.17 -33.07
N GLU A 27 0.07 -0.82 -32.22
CA GLU A 27 -0.25 -0.63 -30.79
C GLU A 27 0.87 0.14 -30.09
N VAL A 28 2.13 -0.32 -30.23
CA VAL A 28 3.30 0.34 -29.66
C VAL A 28 3.45 1.76 -30.21
N ALA A 29 3.18 1.98 -31.49
CA ALA A 29 3.21 3.33 -32.07
C ALA A 29 2.12 4.23 -31.50
N ALA A 30 0.91 3.70 -31.24
CA ALA A 30 -0.16 4.43 -30.59
C ALA A 30 0.17 4.77 -29.13
N LEU A 31 0.70 3.79 -28.36
CA LEU A 31 1.13 3.98 -26.97
C LEU A 31 2.22 5.05 -26.86
N LYS A 32 3.25 5.00 -27.72
CA LYS A 32 4.32 6.01 -27.75
C LYS A 32 3.82 7.44 -27.90
N ARG A 33 2.74 7.67 -28.65
CA ARG A 33 2.15 9.01 -28.82
C ARG A 33 1.57 9.54 -27.51
N LYS A 34 1.12 8.64 -26.62
CA LYS A 34 0.53 8.98 -25.32
C LYS A 34 1.55 9.11 -24.20
N PHE A 35 2.82 8.74 -24.39
CA PHE A 35 3.83 8.77 -23.31
C PHE A 35 4.07 10.17 -22.74
N SER A 36 3.80 11.23 -23.52
CA SER A 36 3.88 12.62 -23.05
C SER A 36 2.59 13.13 -22.42
N GLU A 37 1.49 12.37 -22.47
CA GLU A 37 0.16 12.78 -22.00
C GLU A 37 -0.06 12.45 -20.51
N TRP A 38 0.76 11.59 -19.91
CA TRP A 38 0.66 11.20 -18.51
C TRP A 38 2.03 11.08 -17.85
N THR A 39 2.06 11.21 -16.52
CA THR A 39 3.23 10.90 -15.69
C THR A 39 2.75 10.51 -14.29
N SER A 40 3.44 9.56 -13.66
CA SER A 40 3.29 9.27 -12.22
C SER A 40 3.99 10.27 -11.31
N GLY A 41 4.72 11.23 -11.89
CA GLY A 41 5.65 12.11 -11.18
C GLY A 41 6.96 11.43 -10.76
N ASN A 42 7.17 10.16 -11.13
CA ASN A 42 8.40 9.40 -10.89
C ASN A 42 8.94 8.80 -12.20
N MET A 43 10.07 9.33 -12.67
CA MET A 43 10.69 8.93 -13.94
C MET A 43 11.00 7.43 -14.03
N ASN A 44 11.34 6.77 -12.91
CA ASN A 44 11.65 5.33 -12.92
C ASN A 44 10.38 4.50 -13.09
N VAL A 45 9.27 4.93 -12.49
CA VAL A 45 7.95 4.30 -12.65
C VAL A 45 7.45 4.51 -14.08
N ASP A 46 7.52 5.74 -14.58
CA ASP A 46 7.12 6.07 -15.95
C ASP A 46 7.92 5.23 -16.96
N TYR A 47 9.24 5.16 -16.78
CA TYR A 47 10.11 4.33 -17.60
C TYR A 47 9.70 2.85 -17.55
N MET A 48 9.46 2.29 -16.36
CA MET A 48 9.09 0.89 -16.21
C MET A 48 7.78 0.57 -16.93
N ILE A 49 6.73 1.35 -16.73
CA ILE A 49 5.44 1.16 -17.41
C ILE A 49 5.61 1.25 -18.93
N GLN A 50 6.33 2.28 -19.41
CA GLN A 50 6.63 2.43 -20.83
C GLN A 50 7.43 1.24 -21.38
N GLN A 51 8.38 0.67 -20.64
CA GLN A 51 9.11 -0.52 -21.07
C GLN A 51 8.19 -1.74 -21.22
N THR A 52 7.24 -1.96 -20.30
CA THR A 52 6.28 -3.07 -20.45
C THR A 52 5.46 -2.92 -21.74
N GLN A 53 5.05 -1.69 -22.05
CA GLN A 53 4.29 -1.35 -23.26
C GLN A 53 5.11 -1.54 -24.54
N LEU A 54 6.38 -1.14 -24.53
CA LEU A 54 7.29 -1.26 -25.68
C LEU A 54 7.71 -2.70 -25.99
N LEU A 55 7.80 -3.55 -24.96
CA LEU A 55 8.27 -4.94 -25.07
C LEU A 55 7.15 -5.96 -25.26
N SER A 56 5.88 -5.52 -25.19
CA SER A 56 4.74 -6.43 -25.29
C SER A 56 4.64 -7.08 -26.67
N ASN A 57 4.44 -8.39 -26.67
CA ASN A 57 4.23 -9.19 -27.89
C ASN A 57 2.77 -9.61 -28.08
N ASP A 58 1.89 -9.19 -27.19
CA ASP A 58 0.44 -9.35 -27.30
C ASP A 58 -0.29 -8.13 -26.68
N GLY A 59 -1.60 -8.04 -26.92
CA GLY A 59 -2.42 -6.94 -26.39
C GLY A 59 -2.73 -7.06 -24.90
N VAL A 60 -2.17 -8.05 -24.20
CA VAL A 60 -2.48 -8.37 -22.80
C VAL A 60 -1.24 -8.51 -21.91
N GLY A 61 -0.07 -8.10 -22.39
CA GLY A 61 1.21 -8.30 -21.72
C GLY A 61 1.83 -7.05 -21.08
N TYR A 62 1.14 -5.90 -21.05
CA TYR A 62 1.68 -4.64 -20.57
C TYR A 62 0.83 -3.94 -19.52
N LEU A 63 1.47 -3.07 -18.75
CA LEU A 63 0.82 -2.24 -17.74
C LEU A 63 0.27 -0.95 -18.36
N GLU A 64 -0.88 -0.50 -17.87
CA GLU A 64 -1.45 0.80 -18.20
C GLU A 64 -1.38 1.72 -16.97
N PHE A 65 -0.87 2.94 -17.14
CA PHE A 65 -0.96 3.96 -16.08
C PHE A 65 -2.36 4.55 -16.08
N ILE A 66 -2.98 4.64 -14.90
CA ILE A 66 -4.31 5.26 -14.73
C ILE A 66 -4.11 6.54 -13.92
N PRO A 67 -4.32 7.72 -14.53
CA PRO A 67 -4.32 8.99 -13.82
C PRO A 67 -5.28 8.99 -12.64
N PHE A 68 -4.93 9.66 -11.55
CA PHE A 68 -5.79 9.71 -10.37
C PHE A 68 -7.11 10.42 -10.65
N GLU A 69 -7.11 11.33 -11.61
CA GLU A 69 -8.27 12.11 -12.05
C GLU A 69 -9.36 11.24 -12.70
N ASP A 70 -9.02 10.04 -13.17
CA ASP A 70 -9.95 9.11 -13.79
C ASP A 70 -10.75 8.30 -12.76
N PHE A 71 -10.39 8.36 -11.47
CA PHE A 71 -11.11 7.67 -10.41
C PHE A 71 -12.20 8.54 -9.80
N GLU A 72 -13.42 7.99 -9.75
CA GLU A 72 -14.53 8.57 -9.00
C GLU A 72 -14.47 8.14 -7.52
N HIS A 73 -15.02 8.96 -6.63
CA HIS A 73 -15.08 8.70 -5.18
C HIS A 73 -13.72 8.59 -4.46
N VAL A 74 -12.65 9.11 -5.04
CA VAL A 74 -11.33 9.21 -4.39
C VAL A 74 -11.20 10.55 -3.67
N LYS A 75 -10.80 10.51 -2.39
CA LYS A 75 -10.37 11.71 -1.65
C LYS A 75 -8.86 11.64 -1.45
N TYR A 76 -8.15 12.58 -2.05
CA TYR A 76 -6.71 12.74 -1.80
C TYR A 76 -6.50 13.28 -0.39
N ILE A 77 -5.81 12.51 0.44
CA ILE A 77 -5.25 12.97 1.71
C ILE A 77 -3.77 13.20 1.41
N GLU A 78 -3.29 14.43 1.62
CA GLU A 78 -1.95 14.88 1.19
C GLU A 78 -0.79 13.92 1.50
N ARG A 79 0.34 14.07 0.78
CA ARG A 79 1.59 13.31 0.96
C ARG A 79 1.92 13.11 2.44
N GLY A 80 2.15 11.88 2.89
CA GLY A 80 2.65 11.69 4.25
C GLY A 80 2.65 10.27 4.81
N ALA A 81 1.59 9.51 4.55
CA ALA A 81 1.45 8.17 5.12
C ALA A 81 2.44 7.16 4.49
N PHE A 82 2.22 6.79 3.23
CA PHE A 82 3.17 6.05 2.39
C PHE A 82 3.13 6.65 0.98
N ASN A 83 4.25 6.56 0.26
CA ASN A 83 4.35 7.20 -1.05
C ASN A 83 3.69 6.31 -2.13
N CYS A 84 2.45 6.62 -2.48
CA CYS A 84 1.79 6.09 -3.67
C CYS A 84 2.03 7.02 -4.87
N PHE A 85 2.52 6.46 -5.98
CA PHE A 85 2.81 7.18 -7.22
C PHE A 85 1.65 7.12 -8.23
N GLY A 86 0.71 6.20 -8.04
CA GLY A 86 -0.40 6.03 -8.96
C GLY A 86 -1.07 4.67 -8.86
N VAL A 87 -2.03 4.46 -9.74
CA VAL A 87 -2.67 3.17 -9.96
C VAL A 87 -2.30 2.69 -11.36
N THR A 88 -2.06 1.41 -11.49
CA THR A 88 -1.89 0.74 -12.77
C THR A 88 -2.87 -0.41 -12.88
N ARG A 89 -3.14 -0.84 -14.09
CA ARG A 89 -4.03 -1.97 -14.36
C ARG A 89 -3.30 -2.96 -15.25
N ASP A 90 -3.41 -4.24 -14.88
CA ASP A 90 -2.97 -5.31 -15.76
C ASP A 90 -4.07 -5.62 -16.79
N PRO A 91 -3.74 -6.40 -17.82
CA PRO A 91 -4.72 -6.68 -18.86
C PRO A 91 -5.82 -7.68 -18.48
N THR A 92 -5.75 -8.29 -17.29
CA THR A 92 -6.88 -9.06 -16.73
C THR A 92 -7.95 -8.15 -16.13
N GLY A 93 -7.64 -6.85 -15.98
CA GLY A 93 -8.49 -5.87 -15.31
C GLY A 93 -8.19 -5.73 -13.82
N CYS A 94 -7.11 -6.35 -13.31
CA CYS A 94 -6.69 -6.19 -11.93
C CYS A 94 -6.00 -4.84 -11.75
N TYR A 95 -6.52 -4.04 -10.81
CA TYR A 95 -5.93 -2.78 -10.40
C TYR A 95 -4.82 -3.03 -9.37
N MET A 96 -3.74 -2.26 -9.48
CA MET A 96 -2.57 -2.32 -8.61
C MET A 96 -2.15 -0.91 -8.21
N PHE A 97 -1.78 -0.73 -6.95
CA PHE A 97 -1.11 0.50 -6.53
C PHE A 97 0.38 0.45 -6.85
N VAL A 98 0.90 1.54 -7.39
CA VAL A 98 2.34 1.73 -7.57
C VAL A 98 2.85 2.58 -6.43
N THR A 99 3.76 2.06 -5.62
CA THR A 99 4.24 2.72 -4.40
C THR A 99 5.75 2.77 -4.34
N LYS A 100 6.29 3.60 -3.45
CA LYS A 100 7.68 3.49 -3.02
C LYS A 100 7.92 2.09 -2.45
N PHE A 101 9.04 1.50 -2.85
CA PHE A 101 9.57 0.31 -2.22
C PHE A 101 10.36 0.70 -0.96
N TYR A 102 10.04 0.08 0.17
CA TYR A 102 10.70 0.31 1.45
C TYR A 102 11.61 -0.89 1.74
N GLU A 103 12.92 -0.69 1.54
CA GLU A 103 13.93 -1.77 1.54
C GLU A 103 13.97 -2.60 2.82
N TYR A 104 13.68 -1.96 3.95
CA TYR A 104 13.70 -2.60 5.27
C TYR A 104 12.37 -3.26 5.66
N GLY A 105 11.37 -3.22 4.77
CA GLY A 105 10.07 -3.83 5.00
C GLY A 105 9.25 -3.16 6.10
N ASN A 106 8.40 -3.94 6.76
CA ASN A 106 7.57 -3.47 7.87
C ASN A 106 8.31 -3.58 9.23
N LEU A 107 7.80 -2.84 10.23
CA LEU A 107 8.37 -2.79 11.57
C LEU A 107 8.42 -4.17 12.25
N GLN A 108 7.42 -5.02 12.04
CA GLN A 108 7.40 -6.37 12.61
C GLN A 108 8.59 -7.22 12.12
N GLU A 109 8.83 -7.24 10.81
CA GLU A 109 10.00 -7.92 10.23
C GLU A 109 11.31 -7.28 10.67
N PHE A 110 11.35 -5.94 10.70
CA PHE A 110 12.53 -5.19 11.06
C PHE A 110 12.99 -5.48 12.49
N LEU A 111 12.07 -5.47 13.47
CA LEU A 111 12.38 -5.81 14.86
C LEU A 111 12.83 -7.26 15.03
N THR A 112 12.26 -8.17 14.23
CA THR A 112 12.66 -9.59 14.24
C THR A 112 14.10 -9.75 13.72
N LYS A 113 14.49 -8.99 12.69
CA LYS A 113 15.83 -9.06 12.08
C LYS A 113 16.92 -8.37 12.90
N THR A 114 16.62 -7.23 13.49
CA THR A 114 17.61 -6.38 14.21
C THR A 114 17.87 -6.82 15.65
N MET A 115 17.15 -7.84 16.15
CA MET A 115 17.21 -8.29 17.56
C MET A 115 17.02 -7.16 18.59
N GLY A 116 16.36 -6.06 18.20
CA GLY A 116 16.08 -4.94 19.09
C GLY A 116 17.24 -4.00 19.40
N CYS A 117 18.28 -3.95 18.55
CA CYS A 117 19.35 -2.95 18.69
C CYS A 117 18.91 -1.58 18.13
N LEU A 118 18.00 -0.90 18.81
CA LEU A 118 17.67 0.51 18.57
C LEU A 118 17.99 1.32 19.83
N CYS A 119 18.59 2.50 19.67
CA CYS A 119 18.73 3.41 20.79
C CYS A 119 17.45 4.22 20.99
N TRP A 120 17.31 4.88 22.15
CA TRP A 120 16.14 5.71 22.44
C TRP A 120 15.91 6.82 21.42
N ARG A 121 16.99 7.36 20.83
CA ARG A 121 16.89 8.35 19.77
C ARG A 121 16.18 7.75 18.54
N ASP A 122 16.58 6.56 18.10
CA ASP A 122 15.95 5.89 16.95
C ASP A 122 14.47 5.61 17.22
N ILE A 123 14.12 5.13 18.41
CA ILE A 123 12.72 4.89 18.81
C ILE A 123 11.89 6.19 18.73
N ILE A 124 12.45 7.29 19.23
CA ILE A 124 11.79 8.60 19.19
C ILE A 124 11.63 9.09 17.74
N ASP A 125 12.67 8.98 16.92
CA ASP A 125 12.64 9.39 15.51
C ASP A 125 11.62 8.56 14.72
N MET A 126 11.52 7.25 15.00
CA MET A 126 10.53 6.34 14.43
C MET A 126 9.10 6.77 14.78
N LEU A 127 8.81 6.97 16.07
CA LEU A 127 7.49 7.38 16.55
C LEU A 127 7.11 8.77 16.03
N TRP A 128 8.06 9.72 16.06
CA TRP A 128 7.88 11.06 15.52
C TRP A 128 7.56 11.02 14.03
N GLY A 129 8.28 10.20 13.26
CA GLY A 129 8.04 9.99 11.84
C GLY A 129 6.65 9.46 11.52
N MET A 130 6.14 8.53 12.34
CA MET A 130 4.76 8.02 12.22
C MET A 130 3.72 9.11 12.47
N VAL A 131 3.87 9.87 13.55
CA VAL A 131 2.89 10.89 13.97
C VAL A 131 2.88 12.06 12.98
N SER A 132 4.02 12.71 12.79
CA SER A 132 4.15 13.89 11.91
C SER A 132 4.04 13.54 10.42
N GLY A 133 4.42 12.31 10.05
CA GLY A 133 4.35 11.82 8.68
C GLY A 133 2.93 11.45 8.27
N GLY A 134 2.17 10.75 9.12
CA GLY A 134 0.89 10.17 8.71
C GLY A 134 -0.26 10.42 9.67
N LEU A 135 -0.10 10.09 10.95
CA LEU A 135 -1.25 10.00 11.87
C LEU A 135 -1.94 11.35 12.09
N GLU A 136 -1.15 12.39 12.34
CA GLU A 136 -1.66 13.77 12.51
C GLU A 136 -2.47 14.20 11.28
N ARG A 137 -1.97 13.93 10.08
CA ARG A 137 -2.65 14.29 8.83
C ARG A 137 -3.96 13.52 8.62
N ILE A 138 -3.97 12.22 8.93
CA ILE A 138 -5.17 11.39 8.85
C ILE A 138 -6.23 11.98 9.80
N HIS A 139 -5.83 12.29 11.03
CA HIS A 139 -6.74 12.80 12.06
C HIS A 139 -7.22 14.23 11.77
N ASP A 140 -6.36 15.13 11.32
CA ASP A 140 -6.71 16.51 10.95
C ASP A 140 -7.72 16.58 9.79
N ASN A 141 -7.73 15.57 8.92
CA ASN A 141 -8.70 15.44 7.83
C ASN A 141 -10.03 14.77 8.25
N GLY A 142 -10.21 14.49 9.54
CA GLY A 142 -11.40 13.85 10.11
C GLY A 142 -11.46 12.33 9.86
N PHE A 143 -10.36 11.71 9.45
CA PHE A 143 -10.27 10.27 9.23
C PHE A 143 -9.61 9.56 10.41
N TYR A 144 -9.72 8.24 10.40
CA TYR A 144 -8.96 7.32 11.23
C TYR A 144 -8.39 6.21 10.33
N HIS A 145 -7.37 5.51 10.81
CA HIS A 145 -6.75 4.40 10.11
C HIS A 145 -7.48 3.09 10.36
N GLY A 146 -7.80 2.79 11.63
CA GLY A 146 -8.58 1.61 12.06
C GLY A 146 -7.84 0.27 12.02
N ASN A 147 -6.55 0.24 11.68
CA ASN A 147 -5.76 -1.00 11.64
C ASN A 147 -4.25 -0.71 11.79
N LEU A 148 -3.89 0.14 12.74
CA LEU A 148 -2.48 0.42 13.03
C LEU A 148 -1.88 -0.75 13.81
N HIS A 149 -0.79 -1.32 13.28
CA HIS A 149 0.04 -2.32 13.95
C HIS A 149 1.43 -2.34 13.29
N CYS A 150 2.41 -3.00 13.90
CA CYS A 150 3.78 -3.08 13.37
C CYS A 150 3.89 -3.67 11.94
N GLY A 151 2.86 -4.35 11.45
CA GLY A 151 2.81 -4.88 10.08
C GLY A 151 2.43 -3.82 9.03
N ASN A 152 1.69 -2.78 9.43
CA ASN A 152 1.28 -1.67 8.56
C ASN A 152 2.13 -0.41 8.78
N LEU A 153 3.34 -0.61 9.30
CA LEU A 153 4.32 0.44 9.51
C LEU A 153 5.58 0.10 8.73
N LEU A 154 5.89 0.87 7.70
CA LEU A 154 7.04 0.67 6.83
C LEU A 154 8.25 1.45 7.36
N ILE A 155 9.43 0.86 7.19
CA ILE A 155 10.70 1.45 7.64
C ILE A 155 11.30 2.30 6.52
N GLU A 156 11.53 3.58 6.82
CA GLU A 156 12.24 4.50 5.96
C GLU A 156 13.55 4.96 6.62
N GLU A 157 14.67 4.51 6.07
CA GLU A 157 15.99 4.97 6.49
C GLU A 157 16.35 6.27 5.77
N HIS A 158 16.90 7.20 6.55
CA HIS A 158 17.58 8.42 6.11
C HIS A 158 19.02 8.35 6.61
N PRO A 159 19.96 9.14 6.04
CA PRO A 159 21.38 9.06 6.41
C PRO A 159 21.70 9.17 7.90
N GLU A 160 20.84 9.83 8.68
CA GLU A 160 21.05 10.06 10.12
C GLU A 160 19.80 9.74 10.99
N SER A 161 18.75 9.16 10.42
CA SER A 161 17.53 8.83 11.16
C SER A 161 16.75 7.69 10.51
N ILE A 162 15.89 7.05 11.29
CA ILE A 162 14.99 6.01 10.82
C ILE A 162 13.57 6.42 11.20
N HIS A 163 12.69 6.47 10.21
CA HIS A 163 11.31 6.92 10.36
C HIS A 163 10.33 5.79 10.07
N LEU A 164 9.20 5.80 10.76
CA LEU A 164 8.06 4.93 10.42
C LEU A 164 7.11 5.66 9.47
N LYS A 165 6.61 4.91 8.49
CA LYS A 165 5.60 5.34 7.51
C LYS A 165 4.36 4.47 7.64
N ILE A 166 3.19 5.09 7.71
CA ILE A 166 1.91 4.39 7.85
C ILE A 166 1.48 3.86 6.47
N SER A 167 1.25 2.56 6.34
CA SER A 167 0.73 1.91 5.13
C SER A 167 -0.70 1.42 5.33
N ASP A 168 -1.35 0.96 4.25
CA ASP A 168 -2.63 0.23 4.32
C ASP A 168 -3.80 1.00 4.94
N ILE A 169 -3.88 2.30 4.63
CA ILE A 169 -4.98 3.16 5.04
C ILE A 169 -6.28 2.70 4.36
N GLY A 170 -7.32 2.47 5.17
CA GLY A 170 -8.69 2.31 4.66
C GLY A 170 -8.96 1.02 3.88
N LEU A 171 -8.06 0.04 3.93
CA LEU A 171 -8.23 -1.29 3.31
C LEU A 171 -8.68 -2.37 4.30
N HIS A 172 -9.29 -1.98 5.42
CA HIS A 172 -9.76 -2.91 6.45
C HIS A 172 -11.27 -3.17 6.34
N GLY A 173 -11.66 -4.44 6.49
CA GLY A 173 -13.05 -4.88 6.30
C GLY A 173 -13.41 -5.18 4.84
N PRO A 174 -14.59 -5.76 4.59
CA PRO A 174 -15.00 -6.13 3.24
C PRO A 174 -15.33 -4.90 2.39
N ALA A 175 -14.95 -4.94 1.11
CA ALA A 175 -15.11 -3.83 0.16
C ALA A 175 -16.57 -3.41 -0.07
N ASP A 176 -17.53 -4.30 0.18
CA ASP A 176 -18.97 -4.03 0.07
C ASP A 176 -19.60 -3.50 1.38
N GLY A 177 -18.80 -3.35 2.45
CA GLY A 177 -19.25 -2.88 3.75
C GLY A 177 -20.20 -3.84 4.49
N THR A 178 -20.40 -5.07 4.00
CA THR A 178 -21.38 -6.03 4.55
C THR A 178 -20.86 -6.86 5.74
N GLY A 179 -19.66 -6.55 6.22
CA GLY A 179 -18.97 -7.31 7.27
C GLY A 179 -19.57 -7.12 8.65
N SER A 180 -20.12 -8.19 9.23
CA SER A 180 -20.46 -8.23 10.65
C SER A 180 -19.24 -8.68 11.47
N GLY A 181 -18.51 -7.72 12.06
CA GLY A 181 -17.37 -8.00 12.95
C GLY A 181 -16.41 -6.81 13.09
N PHE A 182 -15.47 -6.88 14.03
CA PHE A 182 -14.30 -6.00 14.05
C PHE A 182 -13.17 -6.65 13.24
N TYR A 183 -12.39 -5.84 12.53
CA TYR A 183 -11.34 -6.30 11.62
C TYR A 183 -10.02 -5.66 12.01
N GLY A 184 -9.04 -6.45 12.43
CA GLY A 184 -7.71 -5.95 12.76
C GLY A 184 -6.89 -6.95 13.58
N VAL A 185 -5.69 -6.53 13.97
CA VAL A 185 -4.76 -7.35 14.75
C VAL A 185 -5.06 -7.19 16.24
N LEU A 186 -5.66 -8.20 16.86
CA LEU A 186 -6.31 -8.14 18.18
C LEU A 186 -5.58 -7.33 19.27
N PRO A 187 -4.27 -7.51 19.53
CA PRO A 187 -3.53 -6.70 20.50
C PRO A 187 -3.61 -5.18 20.33
N TYR A 188 -3.83 -4.72 19.09
CA TYR A 188 -3.86 -3.30 18.74
C TYR A 188 -5.29 -2.75 18.66
N VAL A 189 -6.32 -3.59 18.83
CA VAL A 189 -7.72 -3.18 18.72
C VAL A 189 -8.20 -2.61 20.05
N ALA A 190 -8.67 -1.37 20.01
CA ALA A 190 -9.13 -0.65 21.21
C ALA A 190 -10.34 -1.33 21.88
N PRO A 191 -10.46 -1.26 23.22
CA PRO A 191 -11.52 -1.95 23.95
C PRO A 191 -12.93 -1.52 23.55
N GLU A 192 -13.14 -0.27 23.16
CA GLU A 192 -14.41 0.23 22.64
C GLU A 192 -14.78 -0.37 21.28
N VAL A 193 -13.78 -0.63 20.43
CA VAL A 193 -13.97 -1.29 19.14
C VAL A 193 -14.33 -2.76 19.35
N LEU A 194 -13.65 -3.44 20.26
CA LEU A 194 -13.98 -4.82 20.66
C LEU A 194 -15.39 -4.94 21.25
N LYS A 195 -15.90 -3.87 21.86
CA LYS A 195 -17.28 -3.74 22.35
C LYS A 195 -18.29 -3.33 21.27
N GLY A 196 -17.86 -3.19 20.02
CA GLY A 196 -18.71 -2.92 18.87
C GLY A 196 -19.04 -1.44 18.63
N LYS A 197 -18.31 -0.49 19.22
CA LYS A 197 -18.57 0.96 19.04
C LYS A 197 -18.03 1.54 17.72
N GLY A 198 -17.44 0.71 16.86
CA GLY A 198 -16.79 1.14 15.62
C GLY A 198 -15.43 1.80 15.86
N TYR A 199 -14.65 1.98 14.80
CA TYR A 199 -13.34 2.62 14.84
C TYR A 199 -13.47 4.15 14.89
N THR A 200 -12.56 4.78 15.62
CA THR A 200 -12.46 6.23 15.79
C THR A 200 -11.00 6.70 15.80
N GLN A 201 -10.77 8.01 15.82
CA GLN A 201 -9.42 8.57 15.97
C GLN A 201 -8.80 8.16 17.31
N GLU A 202 -9.59 8.10 18.38
CA GLU A 202 -9.15 7.64 19.70
C GLU A 202 -8.74 6.16 19.67
N SER A 203 -9.40 5.33 18.87
CA SER A 203 -9.02 3.93 18.70
C SER A 203 -7.65 3.78 18.03
N ASP A 204 -7.28 4.69 17.11
CA ASP A 204 -5.91 4.71 16.56
C ASP A 204 -4.88 5.11 17.62
N ILE A 205 -5.24 6.00 18.56
CA ILE A 205 -4.36 6.39 19.67
C ILE A 205 -4.09 5.21 20.61
N TYR A 206 -5.09 4.35 20.83
CA TYR A 206 -4.88 3.08 21.54
C TYR A 206 -3.84 2.21 20.82
N SER A 207 -4.01 1.98 19.50
CA SER A 207 -3.07 1.20 18.70
C SER A 207 -1.66 1.80 18.71
N PHE A 208 -1.56 3.14 18.62
CA PHE A 208 -0.29 3.86 18.75
C PHE A 208 0.38 3.61 20.10
N GLY A 209 -0.38 3.59 21.21
CA GLY A 209 0.13 3.24 22.53
C GLY A 209 0.72 1.82 22.60
N ILE A 210 0.09 0.85 21.94
CA ILE A 210 0.61 -0.52 21.83
C ILE A 210 1.91 -0.55 21.01
N ILE A 211 1.99 0.21 19.92
CA ILE A 211 3.22 0.34 19.10
C ILE A 211 4.36 0.96 19.93
N MET A 212 4.09 2.04 20.67
CA MET A 212 5.07 2.65 21.58
C MET A 212 5.58 1.64 22.60
N TRP A 213 4.68 0.87 23.21
CA TRP A 213 5.04 -0.17 24.16
C TRP A 213 5.93 -1.23 23.51
N THR A 214 5.57 -1.74 22.34
CA THR A 214 6.35 -2.75 21.60
C THR A 214 7.74 -2.26 21.24
N LEU A 215 7.90 -1.00 20.81
CA LEU A 215 9.22 -0.42 20.54
C LEU A 215 10.06 -0.26 21.81
N SER A 216 9.44 0.07 22.94
CA SER A 216 10.14 0.24 24.22
C SER A 216 10.54 -1.09 24.88
N SER A 217 9.76 -2.14 24.67
CA SER A 217 9.96 -3.45 25.29
C SER A 217 10.69 -4.44 24.38
N PHE A 218 10.63 -4.23 23.05
CA PHE A 218 11.02 -5.18 22.01
C PHE A 218 10.31 -6.54 22.11
N VAL A 219 9.15 -6.57 22.77
CA VAL A 219 8.35 -7.79 22.98
C VAL A 219 7.05 -7.68 22.19
N PRO A 220 6.57 -8.76 21.53
CA PRO A 220 5.26 -8.78 20.92
C PRO A 220 4.16 -8.50 21.95
N PRO A 221 3.15 -7.66 21.62
CA PRO A 221 2.13 -7.29 22.59
C PRO A 221 1.30 -8.51 23.01
N PHE A 222 1.05 -8.61 24.32
CA PHE A 222 0.32 -9.72 24.93
C PHE A 222 0.88 -11.11 24.57
N CYS A 223 2.21 -11.26 24.39
CA CYS A 223 2.83 -12.54 24.01
C CYS A 223 2.59 -13.69 25.00
N GLN A 224 2.18 -13.37 26.23
CA GLN A 224 1.83 -14.34 27.28
C GLN A 224 0.41 -14.90 27.15
N TYR A 225 -0.41 -14.38 26.22
CA TYR A 225 -1.78 -14.80 26.00
C TYR A 225 -1.98 -15.30 24.56
N PRO A 226 -2.80 -16.34 24.34
CA PRO A 226 -3.35 -16.62 23.02
C PRO A 226 -4.15 -15.40 22.51
N HIS A 227 -4.02 -15.09 21.22
CA HIS A 227 -4.74 -13.97 20.60
C HIS A 227 -6.15 -14.39 20.19
N ASP A 228 -6.99 -14.64 21.19
CA ASP A 228 -8.36 -15.14 21.03
C ASP A 228 -9.41 -14.27 21.76
N LEU A 229 -10.64 -14.78 21.86
CA LEU A 229 -11.74 -14.10 22.53
C LEU A 229 -11.51 -13.89 24.03
N ASP A 230 -10.64 -14.67 24.69
CA ASP A 230 -10.29 -14.45 26.09
C ASP A 230 -9.43 -13.20 26.24
N LEU A 231 -8.41 -13.04 25.38
CA LEU A 231 -7.61 -11.82 25.35
C LEU A 231 -8.48 -10.58 25.04
N ALA A 232 -9.41 -10.68 24.11
CA ALA A 232 -10.34 -9.60 23.79
C ALA A 232 -11.15 -9.14 25.03
N LYS A 233 -11.64 -10.09 25.83
CA LYS A 233 -12.36 -9.78 27.09
C LYS A 233 -11.44 -9.13 28.11
N ARG A 234 -10.22 -9.63 28.29
CA ARG A 234 -9.26 -9.05 29.23
C ARG A 234 -8.91 -7.61 28.87
N ILE A 235 -8.72 -7.31 27.58
CA ILE A 235 -8.51 -5.94 27.09
C ILE A 235 -9.73 -5.07 27.44
N CYS A 236 -10.94 -5.59 27.21
CA CYS A 236 -12.18 -4.91 27.57
C CYS A 236 -12.34 -4.63 29.08
N ASP A 237 -11.74 -5.49 29.91
CA ASP A 237 -11.74 -5.42 31.38
C ASP A 237 -10.58 -4.59 31.95
N GLY A 238 -9.70 -4.06 31.08
CA GLY A 238 -8.63 -3.12 31.46
C GLY A 238 -7.27 -3.74 31.72
N ILE A 239 -6.98 -4.93 31.17
CA ILE A 239 -5.58 -5.38 31.08
C ILE A 239 -4.84 -4.48 30.07
N HIS A 240 -3.71 -3.94 30.50
CA HIS A 240 -2.82 -3.10 29.70
C HIS A 240 -1.38 -3.58 29.85
#